data_AF-A0A9P4NFS8-F1
#
_entry.id   AF-A0A9P4NFS8-F1
#
_cell.length_a   1.000
_cell.length_b   1.000
_cell.length_c   1.000
_cell.angle_alpha   90.00
_cell.angle_beta   90.00
_cell.angle_gamma   90.00
#
_symmetry.space_group_name_H-M   'P 1'
#
loop_
_entity.id
_entity.type
_entity.pdbx_description
1 polymer ?
#
loop_
_entity_poly.entity_id
_entity_poly.type
_entity_poly.pdbx_seq_one_letter_code
_entity_poly.pdbx_strand_id
1 'polypeptide(L)'
;MKYLTTITTLPVPSIFGYQTSMESNPVKIPYVLMQCIRGNMLYDIGGPDILTSEQKEKVRMSIASIQCQMSTICLRQIGSLVLGPEGTIEIGPLPASFGFQGPFSSPIDYYLS
;
A
#
# COMPACT_ATOMS: atom_id res chain seq x y z
N MET A 1 -1.65 -2.39 -4.80
CA MET A 1 -0.56 -1.82 -5.62
C MET A 1 -1.03 -1.11 -6.87
N LYS A 2 -1.97 -1.67 -7.65
CA LYS A 2 -2.44 -1.07 -8.91
C LYS A 2 -2.77 0.43 -8.82
N TYR A 3 -3.40 0.89 -7.73
CA TYR A 3 -3.67 2.31 -7.53
C TYR A 3 -2.38 3.14 -7.54
N LEU A 4 -1.40 2.80 -6.70
CA LEU A 4 -0.13 3.52 -6.57
C LEU A 4 0.65 3.58 -7.90
N THR A 5 0.59 2.53 -8.72
CA THR A 5 1.27 2.53 -10.04
C THR A 5 0.65 3.50 -11.05
N THR A 6 -0.61 3.92 -10.85
CA THR A 6 -1.26 4.90 -11.75
C THR A 6 -0.89 6.34 -11.42
N ILE A 7 -0.39 6.61 -10.21
CA ILE A 7 -0.19 7.97 -9.69
C ILE A 7 1.21 8.24 -9.16
N THR A 8 2.07 7.23 -9.07
CA THR A 8 3.46 7.37 -8.60
C THR A 8 4.42 6.55 -9.47
N THR A 9 5.71 6.87 -9.38
CA THR A 9 6.78 6.07 -9.99
C THR A 9 7.45 5.15 -8.98
N LEU A 10 6.78 4.86 -7.85
CA LEU A 10 7.36 4.06 -6.78
C LEU A 10 7.55 2.60 -7.22
N PRO A 11 8.67 1.95 -6.84
CA PRO A 11 8.88 0.54 -7.13
C PRO A 11 7.97 -0.30 -6.22
N VAL A 12 6.87 -0.78 -6.78
CA VAL A 12 5.90 -1.63 -6.09
C VAL A 12 5.74 -2.96 -6.84
N PRO A 13 5.59 -4.13 -6.16
CA PRO A 13 5.34 -5.39 -6.83
C PRO A 13 4.10 -5.35 -7.73
N SER A 14 4.26 -5.96 -8.91
CA SER A 14 3.15 -6.31 -9.78
C SER A 14 2.31 -7.43 -9.15
N ILE A 15 0.98 -7.36 -9.30
CA ILE A 15 0.06 -8.40 -8.80
C ILE A 15 -0.23 -9.39 -9.93
N PHE A 16 0.03 -10.68 -9.70
CA PHE A 16 -0.26 -11.75 -10.66
C PHE A 16 -1.67 -12.31 -10.49
N GLY A 17 -2.15 -12.37 -9.26
CA GLY A 17 -3.49 -12.86 -8.95
C GLY A 17 -3.77 -12.78 -7.45
N TYR A 18 -5.03 -12.89 -7.07
CA TYR A 18 -5.44 -12.91 -5.66
C TYR A 18 -6.79 -13.61 -5.55
N GLN A 19 -7.11 -14.09 -4.35
CA GLN A 19 -8.44 -14.58 -4.01
C GLN A 19 -8.72 -14.21 -2.56
N THR A 20 -9.79 -13.48 -2.32
CA THR A 20 -10.15 -12.93 -1.00
C THR A 20 -11.30 -13.68 -0.33
N SER A 21 -12.10 -14.42 -1.10
CA SER A 21 -13.20 -15.22 -0.56
C SER A 21 -12.65 -16.37 0.30
N MET A 22 -13.30 -16.66 1.42
CA MET A 22 -13.02 -17.88 2.20
C MET A 22 -13.72 -19.11 1.60
N GLU A 23 -14.92 -18.91 1.05
CA GLU A 23 -15.79 -19.99 0.60
C GLU A 23 -15.37 -20.56 -0.76
N SER A 24 -15.24 -19.68 -1.75
CA SER A 24 -14.92 -20.05 -3.14
C SER A 24 -13.44 -20.32 -3.38
N ASN A 25 -12.59 -20.01 -2.41
CA ASN A 25 -11.15 -20.21 -2.50
C ASN A 25 -10.76 -21.66 -2.20
N PRO A 26 -10.08 -22.37 -3.12
CA PRO A 26 -9.62 -23.74 -2.88
C PRO A 26 -8.59 -23.84 -1.73
N VAL A 27 -7.83 -22.76 -1.48
CA VAL A 27 -6.83 -22.69 -0.39
C VAL A 27 -7.47 -22.35 0.96
N LYS A 28 -8.75 -21.95 0.96
CA LYS A 28 -9.56 -21.64 2.16
C LYS A 28 -9.01 -20.51 3.05
N ILE A 29 -8.02 -19.75 2.57
CA ILE A 29 -7.41 -18.60 3.23
C ILE A 29 -7.11 -17.52 2.18
N PRO A 30 -7.40 -16.22 2.44
CA PRO A 30 -7.19 -15.15 1.48
C PRO A 30 -5.71 -15.02 1.12
N TYR A 31 -5.40 -14.80 -0.15
CA TYR A 31 -4.02 -14.66 -0.61
C TYR A 31 -3.89 -13.63 -1.74
N VAL A 32 -2.65 -13.16 -1.92
CA VAL A 32 -2.21 -12.37 -3.07
C VAL A 32 -0.90 -12.97 -3.59
N LEU A 33 -0.86 -13.30 -4.88
CA LEU A 33 0.35 -13.67 -5.60
C LEU A 33 0.89 -12.41 -6.28
N MET A 34 2.15 -12.08 -5.96
CA MET A 34 2.78 -10.86 -6.43
C MET A 34 4.25 -11.07 -6.78
N GLN A 35 4.80 -10.14 -7.56
CA GLN A 35 6.20 -10.12 -7.94
C GLN A 35 7.11 -10.08 -6.70
N CYS A 36 8.13 -10.93 -6.69
CA CYS A 36 9.22 -10.81 -5.73
C CYS A 36 10.15 -9.67 -6.16
N ILE A 37 10.16 -8.56 -5.40
CA ILE A 37 11.14 -7.49 -5.62
C ILE A 37 12.52 -8.02 -5.23
N ARG A 38 13.49 -7.86 -6.13
CA ARG A 38 14.88 -8.15 -5.83
C ARG A 38 15.51 -7.01 -5.05
N GLY A 39 16.09 -7.34 -3.91
CA GLY A 39 16.79 -6.41 -3.03
C GLY A 39 17.21 -7.11 -1.75
N ASN A 40 17.93 -6.39 -0.89
CA ASN A 40 18.27 -6.85 0.44
C ASN A 40 17.48 -6.05 1.46
N MET A 41 16.95 -6.69 2.50
CA MET A 41 16.53 -5.92 3.66
C MET A 41 17.77 -5.42 4.37
N LEU A 42 17.78 -4.14 4.76
CA LEU A 42 18.94 -3.53 5.41
C LEU A 42 19.38 -4.30 6.67
N TYR A 43 18.42 -4.88 7.40
CA TYR A 43 18.71 -5.68 8.58
C TYR A 43 19.25 -7.08 8.27
N ASP A 44 18.89 -7.68 7.12
CA ASP A 44 19.45 -8.98 6.71
C ASP A 44 20.95 -8.90 6.42
N ILE A 45 21.43 -7.71 6.05
CA ILE A 45 22.85 -7.45 5.76
C ILE A 45 23.61 -6.83 6.95
N GLY A 46 23.02 -6.78 8.15
CA GLY A 46 23.70 -6.27 9.36
C GLY A 46 23.24 -4.89 9.84
N GLY A 47 22.15 -4.35 9.28
CA GLY A 47 21.54 -3.11 9.72
C GLY A 47 22.21 -1.84 9.17
N PRO A 48 21.74 -0.65 9.58
CA PRO A 48 22.25 0.61 9.06
C PRO A 48 23.76 0.81 9.25
N ASP A 49 24.38 0.19 10.26
CA ASP A 49 25.77 0.44 10.62
C ASP A 49 26.80 -0.23 9.72
N ILE A 50 26.40 -1.20 8.88
CA ILE A 50 27.27 -1.74 7.84
C ILE A 50 27.51 -0.76 6.69
N LEU A 51 26.67 0.27 6.57
CA LEU A 51 26.73 1.24 5.49
C LEU A 51 27.77 2.33 5.76
N THR A 52 28.50 2.71 4.71
CA THR A 52 29.34 3.93 4.74
C THR A 52 28.47 5.19 4.89
N SER A 53 29.07 6.31 5.31
CA SER A 53 28.35 7.58 5.42
C SER A 53 27.65 7.99 4.12
N GLU A 54 28.30 7.80 2.97
CA GLU A 54 27.75 8.08 1.64
C GLU A 54 26.55 7.16 1.32
N GLN A 55 26.66 5.86 1.62
CA GLN A 55 25.56 4.92 1.43
C GLN A 55 24.37 5.26 2.34
N LYS A 56 24.63 5.62 3.61
CA LYS A 56 23.59 6.07 4.55
C LYS A 56 22.86 7.30 4.01
N GLU A 57 23.58 8.25 3.43
CA GLU A 57 22.99 9.43 2.79
C GLU A 57 22.09 9.06 1.60
N LYS A 58 22.58 8.23 0.68
CA LYS A 58 21.80 7.76 -0.47
C LYS A 58 20.53 7.01 -0.08
N VAL A 59 20.60 6.15 0.94
CA VAL A 59 19.44 5.44 1.49
C VAL A 59 18.43 6.42 2.07
N ARG A 60 18.87 7.37 2.90
CA ARG A 60 17.97 8.40 3.46
C ARG A 60 17.33 9.26 2.38
N MET A 61 18.09 9.67 1.37
CA MET A 61 17.55 10.43 0.24
C MET A 61 16.50 9.63 -0.54
N SER A 62 16.72 8.34 -0.73
CA SER A 62 15.74 7.46 -1.37
C SER A 62 14.47 7.33 -0.54
N ILE A 63 14.57 7.13 0.78
CA ILE A 63 13.42 7.08 1.69
C ILE A 63 12.64 8.41 1.65
N ALA A 64 13.34 9.54 1.74
CA ALA A 64 12.72 10.86 1.69
C ALA A 64 12.00 11.11 0.36
N SER A 65 12.61 10.72 -0.77
CA SER A 65 11.98 10.81 -2.09
C SER A 65 10.69 9.98 -2.16
N ILE A 66 10.72 8.75 -1.63
CA ILE A 66 9.54 7.87 -1.59
C ILE A 66 8.44 8.48 -0.71
N GLN A 67 8.77 8.96 0.48
CA GLN A 67 7.82 9.61 1.39
C GLN A 67 7.20 10.86 0.78
N CYS A 68 8.00 11.69 0.11
CA CYS A 68 7.51 12.88 -0.58
C CYS A 68 6.50 12.51 -1.67
N GLN A 69 6.81 11.54 -2.53
CA GLN A 69 5.86 11.05 -3.54
C GLN A 69 4.59 10.45 -2.95
N MET A 70 4.66 9.74 -1.82
CA MET A 70 3.45 9.22 -1.17
C MET A 70 2.61 10.34 -0.55
N SER A 71 3.25 11.38 0.01
CA SER A 71 2.56 12.50 0.66
C SER A 71 1.76 13.38 -0.29
N THR A 72 2.10 13.39 -1.59
CA THR A 72 1.37 14.14 -2.62
C THR A 72 0.13 13.41 -3.13
N ILE A 73 -0.09 12.16 -2.70
CA ILE A 73 -1.27 11.39 -3.08
C ILE A 73 -2.48 11.92 -2.34
N CYS A 74 -3.39 12.57 -3.06
CA CYS A 74 -4.68 13.01 -2.52
C CYS A 74 -5.79 12.03 -2.90
N LEU A 75 -6.37 11.36 -1.91
CA LEU A 75 -7.61 10.61 -2.06
C LEU A 75 -8.80 11.56 -1.90
N ARG A 76 -9.83 11.40 -2.73
CA ARG A 76 -11.05 12.23 -2.64
C ARG A 76 -11.86 11.95 -1.38
N GLN A 77 -11.71 10.76 -0.80
CA GLN A 77 -12.42 10.32 0.39
C GLN A 77 -11.50 9.48 1.27
N ILE A 78 -11.80 9.43 2.57
CA ILE A 78 -11.14 8.57 3.54
C ILE A 78 -11.94 7.27 3.61
N GLY A 79 -11.32 6.17 3.21
CA GLY A 79 -11.99 4.88 3.07
C GLY A 79 -11.03 3.76 2.68
N SER A 80 -11.59 2.63 2.26
CA SER A 80 -10.81 1.48 1.75
C SER A 80 -10.71 1.54 0.24
N LEU A 81 -9.55 1.18 -0.32
CA LEU A 81 -9.46 0.91 -1.76
C LEU A 81 -10.22 -0.38 -2.09
N VAL A 82 -11.27 -0.26 -2.90
CA VAL A 82 -12.07 -1.38 -3.39
C VAL A 82 -11.79 -1.58 -4.86
N LEU A 83 -11.58 -2.84 -5.26
CA LEU A 83 -11.50 -3.17 -6.68
C LEU A 83 -12.93 -3.37 -7.20
N GLY A 84 -13.36 -2.48 -8.09
CA GLY A 84 -14.65 -2.56 -8.76
C GLY A 84 -14.65 -3.55 -9.93
N PRO A 85 -15.80 -3.70 -10.59
CA PRO A 85 -15.93 -4.46 -11.82
C PRO A 85 -14.90 -3.99 -12.87
N GLU A 86 -14.42 -4.90 -13.71
CA GLU A 86 -13.44 -4.59 -14.77
C GLU A 86 -12.10 -4.00 -14.28
N GLY A 87 -11.81 -4.08 -12.98
CA GLY A 87 -10.53 -3.64 -12.42
C GLY A 87 -10.44 -2.14 -12.13
N THR A 88 -11.58 -1.42 -12.12
CA THR A 88 -11.65 -0.06 -11.59
C THR A 88 -11.26 -0.03 -10.11
N ILE A 89 -10.78 1.12 -9.64
CA ILE A 89 -10.42 1.31 -8.25
C ILE A 89 -11.29 2.43 -7.70
N GLU A 90 -12.06 2.09 -6.68
CA GLU A 90 -12.98 3.00 -6.00
C GLU A 90 -12.61 3.10 -4.52
N ILE A 91 -13.15 4.13 -3.85
CA ILE A 91 -13.01 4.29 -2.40
C ILE A 91 -14.32 3.85 -1.76
N GLY A 92 -14.28 2.70 -1.09
CA GLY A 92 -15.39 2.16 -0.32
C GLY A 92 -15.29 2.47 1.17
N PRO A 93 -16.24 1.99 1.98
CA PRO A 93 -16.23 2.19 3.43
C PRO A 93 -14.99 1.57 4.09
N LEU A 94 -14.60 2.10 5.26
CA LEU A 94 -13.65 1.42 6.12
C LEU A 94 -14.28 0.11 6.65
N PRO A 95 -13.47 -0.89 7.07
CA PRO A 95 -14.03 -2.17 7.46
C PRO A 95 -14.83 -2.06 8.77
N ALA A 96 -16.15 -2.24 8.66
CA ALA A 96 -17.11 -2.10 9.76
C ALA A 96 -16.83 -3.05 10.94
N SER A 97 -16.18 -4.19 10.69
CA SER A 97 -15.76 -5.15 11.72
C SER A 97 -14.81 -4.56 12.78
N PHE A 98 -14.18 -3.42 12.50
CA PHE A 98 -13.34 -2.68 13.44
C PHE A 98 -14.03 -1.44 14.04
N GLY A 99 -15.35 -1.30 13.85
CA GLY A 99 -16.14 -0.18 14.37
C GLY A 99 -16.08 1.10 13.51
N PHE A 100 -15.45 1.06 12.33
CA PHE A 100 -15.36 2.22 11.45
C PHE A 100 -16.57 2.35 10.51
N GLN A 101 -16.95 3.59 10.20
CA GLN A 101 -17.92 3.93 9.16
C GLN A 101 -17.21 4.56 7.95
N GLY A 102 -17.97 5.11 6.99
CA GLY A 102 -17.43 5.81 5.82
C GLY A 102 -18.01 5.28 4.48
N PRO A 103 -17.39 5.61 3.34
CA PRO A 103 -16.23 6.48 3.19
C PRO A 103 -16.56 7.93 3.57
N PHE A 104 -15.59 8.66 4.11
CA PHE A 104 -15.77 10.04 4.56
C PHE A 104 -15.27 11.03 3.51
N SER A 105 -16.06 12.06 3.23
CA SER A 105 -15.69 13.10 2.28
C SER A 105 -14.83 14.20 2.90
N SER A 106 -14.71 14.24 4.24
CA SER A 106 -13.89 15.21 4.95
C SER A 106 -13.14 14.57 6.12
N PRO A 107 -11.98 15.12 6.52
CA PRO A 107 -11.28 14.69 7.71
C PRO A 107 -12.09 14.88 8.99
N ILE A 108 -12.89 15.95 9.08
CA ILE A 108 -13.68 16.23 10.29
C ILE A 108 -14.74 15.14 10.52
N ASP A 109 -15.40 14.65 9.47
CA ASP A 109 -16.37 13.56 9.59
C ASP A 109 -15.70 12.26 10.05
N TYR A 110 -14.46 12.01 9.60
CA TYR A 110 -13.69 10.83 10.00
C TYR A 110 -13.25 10.89 11.47
N TYR A 111 -12.78 12.05 11.96
CA TYR A 111 -12.29 12.17 13.34
C TYR A 111 -13.41 12.25 14.38
N LEU A 112 -14.63 12.59 13.97
CA LEU A 112 -15.80 12.70 14.86
C LEU A 112 -16.74 11.48 14.82
N SER A 113 -16.46 10.47 13.98
CA SER A 113 -17.27 9.25 13.84
C SER A 113 -17.05 8.23 14.94
#